data_AF-A0A7C1VV17-F1
#
_entry.id   AF-A0A7C1VV17-F1
#
_cell.length_a   1.000
_cell.length_b   1.000
_cell.length_c   1.000
_cell.angle_alpha   90.00
_cell.angle_beta   90.00
_cell.angle_gamma   90.00
#
_symmetry.space_group_name_H-M   'P 1'
#
loop_
_entity.id
_entity.type
_entity.pdbx_description
1 polymer ?
#
loop_
_entity_poly.entity_id
_entity_poly.type
_entity_poly.pdbx_seq_one_letter_code
_entity_poly.pdbx_strand_id
1 'polypeptide(L)'
;MTLEKFVHGLQKRHGEELLMAIKDLRHDPFLSGSAIAGKFGLTRERVRQICDVIYGKGFLSYRKRELYSKKQLFLLCQKWKESKDLKNQAYALVIERLQKMGLEPVLHGKVKLRLLQIKNNKLIKFKISTKVTRLNRHTYYVVRVSAPSVKKAHILIVVLYIQEKFYFFIFPRKIFAQKSYLCIDAKNPQSIYRPYLNKWDILFGSNVKIYNFINFFNKQ
;
A
#
# COMPACT_ATOMS: atom_id res chain seq x y z
N MET A 1 15.72 13.16 -34.65
CA MET A 1 14.67 14.10 -34.19
C MET A 1 14.83 14.28 -32.68
N THR A 2 15.00 15.49 -32.17
CA THR A 2 15.13 15.74 -30.72
C THR A 2 13.76 15.72 -30.04
N LEU A 3 13.72 15.40 -28.74
CA LEU A 3 12.49 15.36 -27.94
C LEU A 3 11.77 16.72 -27.97
N GLU A 4 12.51 17.81 -27.89
CA GLU A 4 11.97 19.19 -27.95
C GLU A 4 11.27 19.47 -29.28
N LYS A 5 11.88 19.11 -30.42
CA LYS A 5 11.26 19.26 -31.74
C LYS A 5 9.98 18.41 -31.87
N PHE A 6 9.97 17.23 -31.27
CA PHE A 6 8.79 16.36 -31.25
C PHE A 6 7.65 16.94 -30.41
N VAL A 7 7.94 17.40 -29.18
CA VAL A 7 6.96 18.01 -28.27
C VAL A 7 6.38 19.29 -28.88
N HIS A 8 7.23 20.16 -29.44
CA HIS A 8 6.78 21.38 -30.11
C HIS A 8 5.88 21.07 -31.32
N GLY A 9 6.23 20.07 -32.13
CA GLY A 9 5.41 19.61 -33.25
C GLY A 9 4.08 18.94 -32.84
N LEU A 10 4.01 18.39 -31.63
CA LEU A 10 2.79 17.86 -31.02
C LEU A 10 1.88 18.99 -30.53
N GLN A 11 2.45 19.95 -29.81
CA GLN A 11 1.74 21.15 -29.32
C GLN A 11 1.10 21.92 -30.48
N LYS A 12 1.84 22.14 -31.57
CA LYS A 12 1.33 22.83 -32.76
C LYS A 12 0.16 22.10 -33.44
N ARG A 13 0.13 20.76 -33.38
CA ARG A 13 -0.87 19.94 -34.06
C ARG A 13 -2.12 19.63 -33.24
N HIS A 14 -1.97 19.51 -31.93
CA HIS A 14 -3.03 19.02 -31.05
C HIS A 14 -3.29 19.91 -29.82
N GLY A 15 -2.62 21.06 -29.74
CA GLY A 15 -2.71 21.99 -28.62
C GLY A 15 -1.95 21.53 -27.38
N GLU A 16 -1.90 22.43 -26.40
CA GLU A 16 -1.29 22.16 -25.09
C GLU A 16 -2.07 21.13 -24.27
N GLU A 17 -3.39 21.04 -24.47
CA GLU A 17 -4.24 20.10 -23.74
C GLU A 17 -3.83 18.65 -23.93
N LEU A 18 -3.39 18.26 -25.14
CA LEU A 18 -2.91 16.90 -25.37
C LEU A 18 -1.65 16.64 -24.53
N LEU A 19 -0.72 17.60 -24.50
CA LEU A 19 0.51 17.47 -23.71
C LEU A 19 0.20 17.41 -22.21
N MET A 20 -0.77 18.20 -21.74
CA MET A 20 -1.25 18.12 -20.36
C MET A 20 -1.87 16.76 -20.07
N ALA A 21 -2.75 16.25 -20.93
CA ALA A 21 -3.34 14.93 -20.75
C ALA A 21 -2.27 13.81 -20.75
N ILE A 22 -1.25 13.91 -21.60
CA ILE A 22 -0.11 12.96 -21.61
C ILE A 22 0.73 13.09 -20.33
N LYS A 23 0.93 14.30 -19.80
CA LYS A 23 1.59 14.53 -18.49
C LYS A 23 0.76 13.95 -17.35
N ASP A 24 -0.53 14.22 -17.32
CA ASP A 24 -1.48 13.72 -16.32
C ASP A 24 -1.55 12.19 -16.36
N LEU A 25 -1.41 11.60 -17.54
CA LEU A 25 -1.28 10.15 -17.70
C LEU A 25 -0.20 9.61 -16.76
N ARG A 26 0.93 10.29 -16.54
CA ARG A 26 1.96 9.79 -15.60
C ARG A 26 1.46 9.64 -14.15
N HIS A 27 0.50 10.46 -13.71
CA HIS A 27 0.12 10.58 -12.30
C HIS A 27 -1.28 10.07 -12.00
N ASP A 28 -2.22 10.20 -12.94
CA ASP A 28 -3.62 9.85 -12.73
C ASP A 28 -3.87 8.33 -12.97
N PRO A 29 -4.29 7.56 -11.94
CA PRO A 29 -4.66 6.15 -12.07
C PRO A 29 -5.90 5.88 -12.94
N PHE A 30 -6.76 6.87 -13.16
CA PHE A 30 -8.04 6.72 -13.86
C PHE A 30 -7.96 7.10 -15.34
N LEU A 31 -7.01 7.95 -15.73
CA LEU A 31 -6.78 8.33 -17.12
C LEU A 31 -6.14 7.17 -17.91
N SER A 32 -6.69 6.84 -19.08
CA SER A 32 -6.15 5.77 -19.93
C SER A 32 -5.70 6.31 -21.29
N GLY A 33 -4.75 5.63 -21.93
CA GLY A 33 -4.34 5.98 -23.30
C GLY A 33 -5.52 5.92 -24.29
N SER A 34 -6.50 5.05 -24.03
CA SER A 34 -7.76 4.98 -24.78
C SER A 34 -8.64 6.22 -24.59
N ALA A 35 -8.69 6.77 -23.38
CA ALA A 35 -9.45 7.98 -23.07
C ALA A 35 -8.83 9.20 -23.75
N ILE A 36 -7.49 9.32 -23.72
CA ILE A 36 -6.77 10.36 -24.48
C ILE A 36 -7.00 10.18 -25.98
N ALA A 37 -6.88 8.96 -26.48
CA ALA A 37 -7.13 8.65 -27.89
C ALA A 37 -8.53 9.12 -28.33
N GLY A 38 -9.57 8.79 -27.56
CA GLY A 38 -10.93 9.24 -27.81
C GLY A 38 -11.09 10.76 -27.74
N LYS A 39 -10.54 11.42 -26.71
CA LYS A 39 -10.66 12.88 -26.50
C LYS A 39 -10.01 13.68 -27.65
N PHE A 40 -8.87 13.22 -28.17
CA PHE A 40 -8.08 13.97 -29.15
C PHE A 40 -8.14 13.41 -30.58
N GLY A 41 -9.06 12.48 -30.86
CA GLY A 41 -9.20 11.87 -32.19
C GLY A 41 -7.96 11.10 -32.66
N LEU A 42 -7.19 10.56 -31.72
CA LEU A 42 -5.97 9.77 -32.01
C LEU A 42 -6.27 8.27 -31.94
N THR A 43 -5.44 7.47 -32.60
CA THR A 43 -5.46 6.02 -32.35
C THR A 43 -4.75 5.70 -31.02
N ARG A 44 -5.14 4.59 -30.38
CA ARG A 44 -4.44 4.09 -29.17
C ARG A 44 -2.96 3.86 -29.43
N GLU A 45 -2.63 3.38 -30.62
CA GLU A 45 -1.27 3.13 -31.06
C GLU A 45 -0.47 4.44 -31.20
N ARG A 46 -1.11 5.50 -31.69
CA ARG A 46 -0.48 6.82 -31.76
C ARG A 46 -0.17 7.37 -30.36
N VAL A 47 -1.10 7.23 -29.42
CA VAL A 47 -0.88 7.62 -28.01
C VAL A 47 0.27 6.81 -27.39
N ARG A 48 0.36 5.50 -27.69
CA ARG A 48 1.48 4.66 -27.25
C ARG A 48 2.82 5.17 -27.78
N GLN A 49 2.91 5.48 -29.07
CA GLN A 49 4.13 6.01 -29.69
C GLN A 49 4.56 7.33 -29.07
N ILE A 50 3.61 8.26 -28.83
CA ILE A 50 3.90 9.54 -28.17
C ILE A 50 4.48 9.29 -26.77
N CYS A 51 3.86 8.41 -25.99
CA CYS A 51 4.34 8.05 -24.66
C CYS A 51 5.72 7.38 -24.69
N ASP A 52 5.97 6.50 -25.65
CA ASP A 52 7.25 5.82 -25.79
C ASP A 52 8.40 6.80 -26.13
N VAL A 53 8.10 7.86 -26.89
CA VAL A 53 9.08 8.93 -27.19
C VAL A 53 9.34 9.82 -25.96
N ILE A 54 8.30 10.17 -25.19
CA ILE A 54 8.43 11.10 -24.05
C ILE A 54 8.97 10.42 -22.79
N TYR A 55 8.50 9.21 -22.49
CA TYR A 55 8.80 8.50 -21.23
C TYR A 55 9.66 7.26 -21.42
N GLY A 56 9.98 6.90 -22.65
CA GLY A 56 10.71 5.67 -22.98
C GLY A 56 9.79 4.49 -23.30
N LYS A 57 10.35 3.54 -24.05
CA LYS A 57 9.64 2.38 -24.60
C LYS A 57 9.00 1.53 -23.50
N GLY A 58 7.71 1.22 -23.67
CA GLY A 58 6.97 0.33 -22.78
C GLY A 58 6.35 1.03 -21.57
N PHE A 59 6.35 2.37 -21.54
CA PHE A 59 5.77 3.17 -20.46
C PHE A 59 4.32 2.77 -20.15
N LEU A 60 3.45 2.69 -21.15
CA LEU A 60 2.04 2.35 -20.93
C LEU A 60 1.85 0.94 -20.34
N SER A 61 2.72 -0.01 -20.71
CA SER A 61 2.69 -1.37 -20.19
C SER A 61 3.19 -1.46 -18.74
N TYR A 62 4.22 -0.71 -18.40
CA TYR A 62 4.70 -0.56 -17.03
C TYR A 62 3.62 0.10 -16.15
N ARG A 63 3.13 1.26 -16.61
CA ARG A 63 2.08 2.04 -15.98
C ARG A 63 0.81 1.23 -15.76
N LYS A 64 0.37 0.45 -16.76
CA LYS A 64 -0.81 -0.41 -16.63
C LYS A 64 -0.68 -1.36 -15.45
N ARG A 65 0.51 -1.90 -15.16
CA ARG A 65 0.72 -2.78 -13.99
C ARG A 65 0.67 -2.00 -12.68
N GLU A 66 1.35 -0.86 -12.60
CA GLU A 66 1.43 -0.07 -11.36
C GLU A 66 0.08 0.58 -11.00
N LEU A 67 -0.58 1.21 -11.97
CA LEU A 67 -1.86 1.87 -11.77
C LEU A 67 -3.00 0.86 -11.58
N TYR A 68 -2.93 -0.32 -12.20
CA TYR A 68 -3.92 -1.36 -11.94
C TYR A 68 -3.86 -1.82 -10.48
N SER A 69 -2.67 -2.01 -9.91
CA SER A 69 -2.53 -2.30 -8.48
C SER A 69 -3.06 -1.17 -7.58
N LYS A 70 -2.78 0.10 -7.93
CA LYS A 70 -3.28 1.28 -7.20
C LYS A 70 -4.81 1.39 -7.27
N LYS A 71 -5.38 1.29 -8.47
CA LYS A 71 -6.84 1.33 -8.72
C LYS A 71 -7.56 0.15 -8.06
N GLN A 72 -7.01 -1.06 -8.15
CA GLN A 72 -7.56 -2.23 -7.46
C GLN A 72 -7.57 -2.02 -5.96
N LEU A 73 -6.47 -1.51 -5.38
CA LEU A 73 -6.41 -1.25 -3.95
C LEU A 73 -7.44 -0.19 -3.55
N PHE A 74 -7.56 0.90 -4.31
CA PHE A 74 -8.54 1.95 -4.06
C PHE A 74 -9.98 1.41 -4.04
N LEU A 75 -10.39 0.67 -5.08
CA LEU A 75 -11.72 0.08 -5.16
C LEU A 75 -11.97 -0.95 -4.06
N LEU A 76 -10.95 -1.75 -3.70
CA LEU A 76 -11.05 -2.69 -2.58
C LEU A 76 -11.18 -1.97 -1.25
N CYS A 77 -10.46 -0.88 -1.03
CA CYS A 77 -10.56 -0.07 0.18
C CYS A 77 -11.97 0.49 0.37
N GLN A 78 -12.59 1.03 -0.69
CA GLN A 78 -13.99 1.49 -0.63
C GLN A 78 -14.92 0.36 -0.19
N LYS A 79 -14.85 -0.80 -0.87
CA LYS A 79 -15.64 -1.99 -0.50
C LYS A 79 -15.37 -2.49 0.91
N TRP A 80 -14.13 -2.38 1.39
CA TRP A 80 -13.76 -2.83 2.72
C TRP A 80 -14.22 -1.89 3.83
N LYS A 81 -14.29 -0.59 3.57
CA LYS A 81 -14.85 0.41 4.51
C LYS A 81 -16.34 0.15 4.80
N GLU A 82 -17.08 -0.26 3.78
CA GLU A 82 -18.51 -0.57 3.88
C GLU A 82 -18.78 -2.00 4.38
N SER A 83 -17.75 -2.82 4.58
CA SER A 83 -17.90 -4.23 4.93
C SER A 83 -18.24 -4.42 6.40
N LYS A 84 -19.17 -5.33 6.71
CA LYS A 84 -19.41 -5.83 8.08
C LYS A 84 -18.33 -6.81 8.57
N ASP A 85 -17.47 -7.29 7.67
CA ASP A 85 -16.40 -8.23 8.02
C ASP A 85 -15.23 -7.50 8.72
N LEU A 86 -14.96 -7.87 9.97
CA LEU A 86 -13.91 -7.26 10.81
C LEU A 86 -12.53 -7.28 10.16
N LYS A 87 -12.23 -8.33 9.38
CA LYS A 87 -10.94 -8.41 8.69
C LYS A 87 -10.87 -7.31 7.65
N ASN A 88 -11.88 -7.15 6.80
CA ASN A 88 -11.92 -6.10 5.79
C ASN A 88 -11.87 -4.69 6.40
N GLN A 89 -12.61 -4.43 7.46
CA GLN A 89 -12.53 -3.15 8.20
C GLN A 89 -11.12 -2.86 8.69
N ALA A 90 -10.47 -3.84 9.31
CA ALA A 90 -9.09 -3.70 9.79
C ALA A 90 -8.09 -3.48 8.65
N TYR A 91 -8.31 -4.08 7.47
CA TYR A 91 -7.52 -3.81 6.28
C TYR A 91 -7.68 -2.36 5.80
N ALA A 92 -8.92 -1.86 5.74
CA ALA A 92 -9.21 -0.49 5.34
C ALA A 92 -8.53 0.51 6.29
N LEU A 93 -8.60 0.27 7.61
CA LEU A 93 -7.94 1.12 8.62
C LEU A 93 -6.41 1.16 8.45
N VAL A 94 -5.77 0.02 8.18
CA VAL A 94 -4.32 -0.01 7.95
C VAL A 94 -3.94 0.77 6.69
N ILE A 95 -4.69 0.62 5.59
CA ILE A 95 -4.38 1.31 4.34
C ILE A 95 -4.57 2.81 4.49
N GLU A 96 -5.67 3.24 5.12
CA GLU A 96 -5.90 4.64 5.43
C GLU A 96 -4.78 5.23 6.28
N ARG A 97 -4.30 4.48 7.29
CA ARG A 97 -3.18 4.93 8.12
C ARG A 97 -1.88 5.03 7.34
N LEU A 98 -1.57 4.08 6.47
CA LEU A 98 -0.39 4.14 5.59
C LEU A 98 -0.46 5.33 4.62
N GLN A 99 -1.65 5.64 4.09
CA GLN A 99 -1.86 6.80 3.22
C GLN A 99 -1.68 8.12 3.99
N LYS A 100 -2.23 8.24 5.21
CA LYS A 100 -2.02 9.40 6.10
C LYS A 100 -0.54 9.60 6.45
N MET A 101 0.26 8.54 6.44
CA MET A 101 1.72 8.59 6.62
C MET A 101 2.51 8.90 5.33
N GLY A 102 1.84 9.08 4.19
CA GLY A 102 2.49 9.34 2.91
C GLY A 102 3.22 8.12 2.29
N LEU A 103 2.89 6.89 2.73
CA LEU A 103 3.58 5.67 2.29
C LEU A 103 2.98 5.00 1.06
N GLU A 104 1.85 5.51 0.55
CA GLU A 104 1.14 5.11 -0.67
C GLU A 104 1.25 3.61 -1.01
N PRO A 105 0.55 2.73 -0.28
CA PRO A 105 0.66 1.30 -0.51
C PRO A 105 0.09 0.90 -1.88
N VAL A 106 0.68 -0.14 -2.48
CA VAL A 106 0.16 -0.81 -3.68
C VAL A 106 0.05 -2.32 -3.45
N LEU A 107 -0.87 -2.98 -4.17
CA LEU A 107 -0.97 -4.44 -4.12
C LEU A 107 0.24 -5.09 -4.78
N HIS A 108 0.86 -6.02 -4.06
CA HIS A 108 1.97 -6.83 -4.54
C HIS A 108 1.52 -8.28 -4.75
N GLY A 109 1.56 -8.74 -6.00
CA GLY A 109 1.13 -10.08 -6.39
C GLY A 109 -0.39 -10.28 -6.36
N LYS A 110 -0.85 -11.52 -6.16
CA LYS A 110 -2.28 -11.86 -6.17
C LYS A 110 -3.03 -11.20 -5.01
N VAL A 111 -4.19 -10.60 -5.26
CA VAL A 111 -5.06 -9.92 -4.26
C VAL A 111 -5.30 -10.79 -3.00
N LYS A 112 -5.54 -12.11 -3.18
CA LYS A 112 -5.74 -13.07 -2.07
C LYS A 112 -4.56 -13.13 -1.10
N LEU A 113 -3.35 -12.85 -1.58
CA LEU A 113 -2.14 -12.81 -0.76
C LEU A 113 -2.06 -11.55 0.11
N ARG A 114 -2.86 -10.51 -0.15
CA ARG A 114 -2.97 -9.29 0.67
C ARG A 114 -1.60 -8.80 1.15
N LEU A 115 -0.64 -8.77 0.23
CA LEU A 115 0.71 -8.26 0.44
C LEU A 115 0.75 -6.86 -0.16
N LEU A 116 1.15 -5.88 0.63
CA LEU A 116 1.28 -4.51 0.21
C LEU A 116 2.75 -4.18 0.01
N GLN A 117 3.05 -3.40 -1.02
CA GLN A 117 4.36 -2.79 -1.21
C GLN A 117 4.20 -1.30 -0.93
N ILE A 118 5.05 -0.76 -0.06
CA ILE A 118 5.14 0.68 0.21
C ILE A 118 6.39 1.27 -0.47
N LYS A 119 6.52 2.60 -0.43
CA LYS A 119 7.73 3.31 -0.84
C LYS A 119 8.98 2.65 -0.21
N ASN A 120 10.08 2.56 -0.97
CA ASN A 120 11.32 1.82 -0.65
C ASN A 120 11.24 0.30 -0.77
N ASN A 121 10.29 -0.23 -1.56
CA ASN A 121 10.16 -1.67 -1.86
C ASN A 121 9.94 -2.58 -0.64
N LYS A 122 9.59 -2.02 0.52
CA LYS A 122 9.23 -2.81 1.70
C LYS A 122 7.89 -3.48 1.48
N LEU A 123 7.81 -4.75 1.90
CA LEU A 123 6.65 -5.61 1.74
C LEU A 123 5.99 -5.77 3.10
N ILE A 124 4.72 -5.39 3.18
CA ILE A 124 3.90 -5.44 4.38
C ILE A 124 2.88 -6.55 4.23
N LYS A 125 2.90 -7.49 5.16
CA LYS A 125 1.85 -8.49 5.30
C LYS A 125 0.93 -8.11 6.44
N PHE A 126 -0.36 -8.32 6.24
CA PHE A 126 -1.37 -8.14 7.27
C PHE A 126 -1.95 -9.46 7.76
N LYS A 127 -2.18 -9.56 9.06
CA LYS A 127 -2.96 -10.61 9.72
C LYS A 127 -3.90 -9.99 10.73
N ILE A 128 -5.14 -10.48 10.79
CA ILE A 128 -6.04 -10.23 11.90
C ILE A 128 -6.14 -11.49 12.74
N SER A 129 -6.26 -11.36 14.05
CA SER A 129 -6.65 -12.45 14.92
C SER A 129 -7.77 -12.02 15.85
N THR A 130 -8.84 -12.81 15.81
CA THR A 130 -9.95 -12.80 16.78
C THR A 130 -9.92 -14.05 17.66
N LYS A 131 -9.04 -15.01 17.34
CA LYS A 131 -8.96 -16.29 18.04
C LYS A 131 -8.11 -16.14 19.29
N VAL A 132 -8.74 -16.40 20.43
CA VAL A 132 -8.10 -16.44 21.74
C VAL A 132 -7.84 -17.88 22.16
N THR A 133 -6.70 -18.09 22.82
CA THR A 133 -6.36 -19.33 23.51
C THR A 133 -5.98 -18.95 24.94
N ARG A 134 -6.55 -19.68 25.90
CA ARG A 134 -6.17 -19.54 27.31
C ARG A 134 -5.05 -20.52 27.61
N LEU A 135 -4.00 -20.02 28.22
CA LEU A 135 -2.91 -20.84 28.75
C LEU A 135 -2.60 -20.29 30.14
N ASN A 136 -2.77 -21.13 31.16
CA ASN A 136 -2.78 -20.73 32.56
C ASN A 136 -3.82 -19.61 32.82
N ARG A 137 -3.45 -18.59 33.60
CA ARG A 137 -4.29 -17.42 33.91
C ARG A 137 -4.23 -16.32 32.83
N HIS A 138 -3.58 -16.57 31.69
CA HIS A 138 -3.38 -15.59 30.63
C HIS A 138 -4.17 -15.93 29.37
N THR A 139 -4.63 -14.88 28.67
CA THR A 139 -5.33 -15.00 27.40
C THR A 139 -4.45 -14.49 26.27
N TYR A 140 -4.16 -15.37 25.31
CA TYR A 140 -3.30 -15.08 24.18
C TYR A 140 -4.11 -15.04 22.88
N TYR A 141 -3.78 -14.10 22.01
CA TYR A 141 -4.21 -14.10 20.63
C TYR A 141 -3.16 -14.84 19.79
N VAL A 142 -3.56 -15.93 19.15
CA VAL A 142 -2.64 -16.76 18.38
C VAL A 142 -2.67 -16.35 16.91
N VAL A 143 -1.49 -16.09 16.34
CA VAL A 143 -1.34 -15.67 14.95
C VAL A 143 -0.36 -16.56 14.22
N ARG A 144 -0.85 -17.30 13.22
CA ARG A 144 -0.01 -18.14 12.35
C ARG A 144 0.82 -17.28 11.39
N VAL A 145 2.14 -17.42 11.50
CA VAL A 145 3.15 -16.69 10.70
C VAL A 145 4.03 -17.60 9.84
N SER A 146 3.76 -18.91 9.81
CA SER A 146 4.45 -19.88 8.95
C SER A 146 4.12 -19.79 7.45
N ALA A 147 3.07 -19.07 7.06
CA ALA A 147 2.65 -19.03 5.65
C ALA A 147 3.73 -18.39 4.74
N PRO A 148 3.98 -18.92 3.53
CA PRO A 148 5.03 -18.40 2.63
C PRO A 148 4.89 -16.89 2.32
N SER A 149 3.67 -16.40 2.17
CA SER A 149 3.42 -14.96 1.96
C SER A 149 3.81 -14.08 3.15
N VAL A 150 3.80 -14.62 4.37
CA VAL A 150 4.31 -13.92 5.56
C VAL A 150 5.83 -13.92 5.54
N LYS A 151 6.45 -15.04 5.18
CA LYS A 151 7.92 -15.18 5.08
C LYS A 151 8.54 -14.32 3.97
N LYS A 152 7.77 -13.89 2.97
CA LYS A 152 8.22 -12.90 1.97
C LYS A 152 8.17 -11.46 2.48
N ALA A 153 7.43 -11.18 3.55
CA ALA A 153 7.26 -9.82 4.04
C ALA A 153 8.47 -9.32 4.82
N HIS A 154 8.70 -8.02 4.72
CA HIS A 154 9.67 -7.28 5.52
C HIS A 154 9.06 -6.84 6.86
N ILE A 155 7.75 -6.58 6.86
CA ILE A 155 6.99 -6.11 8.00
C ILE A 155 5.69 -6.91 8.10
N LEU A 156 5.33 -7.29 9.32
CA LEU A 156 4.06 -7.94 9.63
C LEU A 156 3.24 -7.03 10.52
N ILE A 157 2.08 -6.60 10.03
CA ILE A 157 1.07 -5.91 10.83
C ILE A 157 0.06 -6.96 11.32
N VAL A 158 0.01 -7.14 12.63
CA VAL A 158 -0.99 -7.98 13.30
C VAL A 158 -2.03 -7.06 13.92
N VAL A 159 -3.29 -7.30 13.60
CA VAL A 159 -4.42 -6.60 14.20
C VAL A 159 -5.17 -7.55 15.12
N LEU A 160 -5.36 -7.12 16.36
CA LEU A 160 -6.21 -7.82 17.33
C LEU A 160 -7.50 -7.02 17.49
N TYR A 161 -8.63 -7.72 17.53
CA TYR A 161 -9.92 -7.11 17.85
C TYR A 161 -10.31 -7.49 19.28
N ILE A 162 -10.38 -6.49 20.16
CA ILE A 162 -10.56 -6.66 21.60
C ILE A 162 -11.54 -5.60 22.08
N GLN A 163 -12.65 -6.03 22.71
CA GLN A 163 -13.66 -5.11 23.27
C GLN A 163 -14.03 -4.00 22.27
N GLU A 164 -14.40 -4.40 21.06
CA GLU A 164 -14.82 -3.50 19.98
C GLU A 164 -13.76 -2.52 19.48
N LYS A 165 -12.49 -2.72 19.85
CA LYS A 165 -11.36 -1.88 19.42
C LYS A 165 -10.31 -2.69 18.68
N PHE A 166 -9.68 -2.05 17.70
CA PHE A 166 -8.54 -2.60 16.95
C PHE A 166 -7.22 -2.20 17.58
N TYR A 167 -6.37 -3.18 17.87
CA TYR A 167 -5.02 -3.00 18.38
C TYR A 167 -4.00 -3.45 17.32
N PHE A 168 -3.06 -2.58 16.97
CA PHE A 168 -2.11 -2.80 15.89
C PHE A 168 -0.73 -3.12 16.45
N PHE A 169 -0.23 -4.32 16.17
CA PHE A 169 1.14 -4.73 16.48
C PHE A 169 1.96 -4.77 15.19
N ILE A 170 3.07 -4.02 15.15
CA ILE A 170 3.89 -3.85 13.96
C ILE A 170 5.23 -4.54 14.20
N PHE A 171 5.45 -5.68 13.54
CA PHE A 171 6.64 -6.49 13.74
C PHE A 171 7.62 -6.34 12.57
N PRO A 172 8.91 -6.10 12.83
CA PRO A 172 9.94 -6.25 11.81
C PRO A 172 10.21 -7.74 11.57
N ARG A 173 10.71 -8.06 10.37
CA ARG A 173 11.03 -9.43 9.94
C ARG A 173 11.76 -10.27 10.99
N LYS A 174 12.75 -9.69 11.68
CA LYS A 174 13.55 -10.36 12.72
C LYS A 174 12.71 -11.04 13.81
N ILE A 175 11.49 -10.58 14.08
CA ILE A 175 10.64 -11.12 15.15
C ILE A 175 9.85 -12.35 14.71
N PHE A 176 9.47 -12.46 13.43
CA PHE A 176 8.56 -13.50 12.95
C PHE A 176 9.16 -14.43 11.88
N ALA A 177 10.33 -14.10 11.33
CA ALA A 177 10.95 -14.83 10.22
C ALA A 177 11.18 -16.32 10.52
N GLN A 178 11.53 -16.67 11.75
CA GLN A 178 11.81 -18.06 12.16
C GLN A 178 10.67 -18.70 12.96
N LYS A 179 9.60 -17.95 13.26
CA LYS A 179 8.49 -18.46 14.08
C LYS A 179 7.40 -19.11 13.23
N SER A 180 6.67 -20.04 13.83
CA SER A 180 5.43 -20.59 13.26
C SER A 180 4.19 -19.82 13.73
N TYR A 181 4.22 -19.34 14.97
CA TYR A 181 3.13 -18.61 15.62
C TYR A 181 3.65 -17.44 16.44
N LEU A 182 2.80 -16.42 16.61
CA LEU A 182 2.93 -15.39 17.63
C LEU A 182 1.77 -15.55 18.61
N CYS A 183 2.07 -15.66 19.91
CA CYS A 183 1.09 -15.69 20.99
C CYS A 183 1.11 -14.35 21.70
N ILE A 184 0.15 -13.47 21.39
CA ILE A 184 0.15 -12.09 21.86
C ILE A 184 -0.82 -11.97 23.03
N ASP A 185 -0.30 -11.78 24.23
CA ASP A 185 -1.09 -11.26 25.34
C ASP A 185 -1.15 -9.74 25.21
N ALA A 186 -2.32 -9.23 24.85
CA ALA A 186 -2.54 -7.81 24.59
C ALA A 186 -2.83 -7.01 25.87
N LYS A 187 -3.30 -7.68 26.92
CA LYS A 187 -3.68 -7.05 28.20
C LYS A 187 -2.49 -6.99 29.17
N ASN A 188 -1.54 -7.91 29.04
CA ASN A 188 -0.35 -7.93 29.88
C ASN A 188 0.67 -6.85 29.45
N PRO A 189 0.98 -5.85 30.30
CA PRO A 189 1.98 -4.83 30.00
C PRO A 189 3.40 -5.38 29.89
N GLN A 190 3.70 -6.51 30.53
CA GLN A 190 4.99 -7.19 30.49
C GLN A 190 5.11 -8.18 29.31
N SER A 191 4.10 -8.24 28.45
CA SER A 191 4.14 -9.09 27.25
C SER A 191 5.35 -8.76 26.39
N ILE A 192 6.09 -9.79 25.95
CA ILE A 192 7.26 -9.65 25.06
C ILE A 192 6.94 -8.92 23.74
N TYR A 193 5.66 -8.88 23.36
CA TYR A 193 5.20 -8.20 22.15
C TYR A 193 4.64 -6.79 22.41
N ARG A 194 4.52 -6.37 23.66
CA ARG A 194 4.06 -5.03 24.04
C ARG A 194 4.85 -3.90 23.36
N PRO A 195 6.20 -3.97 23.22
CA PRO A 195 6.97 -2.91 22.55
C PRO A 195 6.60 -2.67 21.07
N TYR A 196 5.88 -3.61 20.44
CA TYR A 196 5.45 -3.52 19.04
C TYR A 196 4.04 -2.94 18.87
N LEU A 197 3.33 -2.68 19.98
CA LEU A 197 2.01 -2.06 19.92
C LEU A 197 2.12 -0.63 19.40
N ASN A 198 1.38 -0.32 18.34
CA ASN A 198 1.37 0.97 17.66
C ASN A 198 2.76 1.48 17.26
N LYS A 199 3.74 0.59 17.09
CA LYS A 199 5.13 0.91 16.73
C LYS A 199 5.28 1.14 15.22
N TRP A 200 4.54 2.12 14.69
CA TRP A 200 4.47 2.44 13.26
C TRP A 200 5.77 3.01 12.68
N ASP A 201 6.64 3.54 13.53
CA ASP A 201 7.99 4.02 13.20
C ASP A 201 8.87 2.93 12.55
N ILE A 202 8.59 1.65 12.82
CA ILE A 202 9.25 0.50 12.17
C ILE A 202 9.14 0.54 10.64
N LEU A 203 8.07 1.15 10.09
CA LEU A 203 7.88 1.29 8.64
C LEU A 203 9.01 2.11 7.98
N PHE A 204 9.59 3.07 8.69
CA PHE A 204 10.61 3.97 8.16
C PHE A 204 12.03 3.40 8.29
N GLY A 205 12.29 2.54 9.27
CA GLY A 205 13.61 1.93 9.53
C GLY A 205 14.50 2.82 10.41
N SER A 206 15.72 2.34 10.70
CA SER A 206 16.64 2.93 11.69
C SER A 206 17.22 4.32 11.34
N ASN A 207 16.94 4.84 10.15
CA ASN A 207 17.56 6.07 9.63
C ASN A 207 16.62 7.28 9.54
N VAL A 208 15.56 7.32 10.33
CA VAL A 208 14.79 8.56 10.48
C VAL A 208 14.99 9.06 11.90
N LYS A 209 15.86 10.06 12.06
CA LYS A 209 15.75 11.04 13.13
C LYS A 209 14.34 11.62 13.01
N ILE A 210 13.38 11.09 13.78
CA ILE A 210 12.01 11.59 13.88
C ILE A 210 12.05 12.92 14.63
N TYR A 211 12.67 13.93 14.04
CA TYR A 211 12.42 15.31 14.42
C TYR A 211 11.26 15.78 13.52
N ASN A 212 10.10 16.00 14.14
CA ASN A 212 8.89 16.69 13.65
C ASN A 212 7.57 15.91 13.53
N PHE A 213 7.48 14.61 13.84
CA PHE A 213 6.17 13.92 13.78
C PHE A 213 5.39 13.85 15.10
N ILE A 214 6.02 14.10 16.26
CA ILE A 214 5.37 13.96 17.57
C ILE A 214 4.49 15.18 17.92
N ASN A 215 4.77 16.38 17.37
CA ASN A 215 4.01 17.59 17.71
C ASN A 215 2.65 17.71 17.01
N PHE A 216 2.32 16.86 16.03
CA PHE A 216 1.02 16.93 15.35
C PHE A 216 -0.07 16.07 16.03
N PHE A 217 0.30 15.09 16.88
CA PHE A 217 -0.66 14.14 17.46
C PHE A 217 -1.02 14.39 18.93
N ASN A 218 -0.34 15.31 19.62
CA ASN A 218 -0.63 15.66 21.01
C ASN A 218 -1.44 16.96 21.17
N LYS A 219 -2.08 17.46 20.09
CA LYS A 219 -3.10 18.51 20.18
C LYS A 219 -4.44 17.97 19.70
N GLN A 220 -5.13 17.26 20.59
CA GLN A 220 -6.59 17.17 20.66
C GLN A 220 -6.97 17.22 22.13
#